data_AF-A0A7W9UFS1-F1
#
_entry.id   AF-A0A7W9UFS1-F1
#
_cell.length_a   1.000
_cell.length_b   1.000
_cell.length_c   1.000
_cell.angle_alpha   90.00
_cell.angle_beta   90.00
_cell.angle_gamma   90.00
#
_symmetry.space_group_name_H-M   'P 1'
#
loop_
_entity.id
_entity.type
_entity.pdbx_description
1 polymer ?
#
loop_
_entity_poly.entity_id
_entity_poly.type
_entity_poly.pdbx_seq_one_letter_code
_entity_poly.pdbx_strand_id
1 'polypeptide(L)'
;MSSTAIHRGTEQTYQRRAGRALEERTKAMIVAAAERVMTSAGPEQPIAHLTTADVCAAARGYVRRDGTEGPIPKATMWKHFKTMAALAAAVADRMTAENRPVPQRIIDLAAGHGEAESRPGAVDVSRLEARYSSRTYEISQLVEQFDAAAARDDRSDMLYWSAELAERRLREHRRGDRDPIVAAGEWARRGLRLVDVDSRLDCMIGIRCARAAAAAETVLSRRPEYEATGLSRIRSLKESEGELAAVLGWDLHRELARFHADHARALTEEDPEREMRAMRTVATALIAMCGPESTHAREPQDVLRAGELAEIIAGLRRLEMAYAAHPEHRRLFATVFDDDVAATTRELLACFPATTGGRRHEGNVRALLRLDDLTERLHRLDPDTDPGAVIASVDGYEQASVDLLRTAEFGTVRDIFVARYLTAKARALALQHGGTREPDRAPGGPLVNPRPAGLIRAAIRYYDHAAKVTSTRGADGVLRAQAARAGADLANSDLLGGGRIADETTESGDGEFDRIVRTINDLVLITVSRRNRFTDAEVQRLLDMVDPMYYYITSGRN
;
A
#
# COMPACT_ATOMS: atom_id res chain seq x y z
N MET A 1 15.83 -52.94 37.02
CA MET A 1 14.65 -52.25 36.48
C MET A 1 14.95 -50.77 36.40
N SER A 2 14.76 -50.21 35.21
CA SER A 2 14.59 -48.81 34.79
C SER A 2 15.47 -47.69 35.37
N SER A 3 16.46 -47.29 34.56
CA SER A 3 17.08 -45.95 34.56
C SER A 3 16.32 -45.08 33.56
N THR A 4 15.61 -44.06 34.04
CA THR A 4 15.01 -43.00 33.21
C THR A 4 16.01 -41.86 33.08
N ALA A 5 16.82 -41.88 32.02
CA ALA A 5 17.58 -40.74 31.56
C ALA A 5 16.64 -39.76 30.87
N ILE A 6 16.29 -38.68 31.57
CA ILE A 6 15.60 -37.52 31.01
C ILE A 6 16.58 -36.82 30.07
N HIS A 7 16.35 -36.90 28.76
CA HIS A 7 16.98 -36.05 27.76
C HIS A 7 16.55 -34.59 28.01
N ARG A 8 17.39 -33.84 28.72
CA ARG A 8 17.34 -32.37 28.70
C ARG A 8 17.82 -31.90 27.33
N GLY A 9 16.87 -31.41 26.53
CA GLY A 9 17.18 -30.65 25.32
C GLY A 9 18.12 -29.49 25.64
N THR A 10 19.16 -29.36 24.83
CA THR A 10 20.14 -28.28 24.92
C THR A 10 19.49 -26.92 24.65
N GLU A 11 19.10 -26.21 25.69
CA GLU A 11 18.74 -24.79 25.61
C GLU A 11 19.93 -23.98 25.10
N GLN A 12 19.76 -23.32 23.95
CA GLN A 12 20.75 -22.38 23.43
C GLN A 12 20.82 -21.17 24.36
N THR A 13 21.96 -21.02 25.06
CA THR A 13 22.23 -19.94 26.01
C THR A 13 22.06 -18.55 25.37
N TYR A 14 21.58 -17.58 26.16
CA TYR A 14 21.43 -16.17 25.77
C TYR A 14 22.69 -15.60 25.09
N GLN A 15 23.87 -15.96 25.58
CA GLN A 15 25.16 -15.57 25.02
C GLN A 15 25.39 -16.09 23.59
N ARG A 16 24.89 -17.29 23.25
CA ARG A 16 24.95 -17.83 21.87
C ARG A 16 23.98 -17.13 20.94
N ARG A 17 22.79 -16.74 21.40
CA ARG A 17 21.81 -15.98 20.60
C ARG A 17 22.29 -14.56 20.33
N ALA A 18 22.78 -13.87 21.36
CA ALA A 18 23.37 -12.54 21.22
C ALA A 18 24.61 -12.55 20.30
N GLY A 19 25.45 -13.58 20.41
CA GLY A 19 26.61 -13.77 19.52
C GLY A 19 26.23 -13.97 18.05
N ARG A 20 25.23 -14.82 17.76
CA ARG A 20 24.73 -15.01 16.37
C ARG A 20 24.06 -13.76 15.82
N ALA A 21 23.24 -13.07 16.61
CA ALA A 21 22.58 -11.83 16.19
C ALA A 21 23.60 -10.74 15.81
N LEU A 22 24.67 -10.60 16.60
CA LEU A 22 25.77 -9.69 16.28
C LEU A 22 26.53 -10.11 15.00
N GLU A 23 26.75 -11.41 14.83
CA GLU A 23 27.42 -11.97 13.66
C GLU A 23 26.63 -11.75 12.37
N GLU A 24 25.31 -11.99 12.40
CA GLU A 24 24.41 -11.74 11.28
C GLU A 24 24.24 -10.25 10.98
N ARG A 25 24.10 -9.39 12.00
CA ARG A 25 24.08 -7.93 11.81
C ARG A 25 25.37 -7.43 11.14
N THR A 26 26.51 -7.98 11.55
CA THR A 26 27.80 -7.67 10.93
C THR A 26 27.83 -8.12 9.47
N LYS A 27 27.35 -9.32 9.17
CA LYS A 27 27.25 -9.86 7.82
C LYS A 27 26.32 -9.02 6.94
N ALA A 28 25.13 -8.68 7.41
CA ALA A 28 24.16 -7.84 6.70
C ALA A 28 24.69 -6.43 6.43
N MET A 29 25.40 -5.83 7.40
CA MET A 29 26.08 -4.55 7.22
C MET A 29 27.16 -4.61 6.14
N ILE A 30 27.97 -5.67 6.10
CA ILE A 30 28.96 -5.88 5.04
C ILE A 30 28.28 -5.99 3.67
N VAL A 31 27.22 -6.78 3.55
CA VAL A 31 26.47 -6.94 2.28
C VAL A 31 25.84 -5.63 1.85
N ALA A 32 25.21 -4.87 2.75
CA ALA A 32 24.61 -3.57 2.44
C ALA A 32 25.66 -2.52 2.04
N ALA A 33 26.83 -2.55 2.65
CA ALA A 33 27.95 -1.70 2.26
C ALA A 33 28.49 -2.10 0.88
N ALA A 34 28.69 -3.40 0.64
CA ALA A 34 29.15 -3.93 -0.63
C ALA A 34 28.18 -3.59 -1.76
N GLU A 35 26.88 -3.75 -1.53
CA GLU A 35 25.84 -3.36 -2.47
C GLU A 35 25.96 -1.87 -2.84
N ARG A 36 26.08 -0.97 -1.86
CA ARG A 36 26.25 0.47 -2.12
C ARG A 36 27.49 0.77 -2.97
N VAL A 37 28.64 0.16 -2.65
CA VAL A 37 29.87 0.40 -3.41
C VAL A 37 29.80 -0.21 -4.82
N MET A 38 29.20 -1.40 -4.97
CA MET A 38 29.03 -2.08 -6.26
C MET A 38 27.98 -1.40 -7.16
N THR A 39 27.08 -0.61 -6.58
CA THR A 39 26.03 0.14 -7.31
C THR A 39 26.36 1.62 -7.50
N SER A 40 27.34 2.19 -6.77
CA SER A 40 27.68 3.62 -6.84
C SER A 40 28.47 4.06 -8.07
N ALA A 41 29.14 3.16 -8.78
CA ALA A 41 29.86 3.49 -10.02
C ALA A 41 28.90 3.54 -11.22
N GLY A 42 29.10 4.49 -12.14
CA GLY A 42 28.29 4.63 -13.36
C GLY A 42 28.23 3.33 -14.18
N PRO A 43 27.21 3.14 -15.05
CA PRO A 43 26.93 1.87 -15.72
C PRO A 43 28.09 1.34 -16.59
N GLU A 44 28.98 2.22 -17.05
CA GLU A 44 30.13 1.87 -17.91
C GLU A 44 31.48 1.71 -17.17
N GLN A 45 31.53 1.92 -15.85
CA GLN A 45 32.78 1.79 -15.09
C GLN A 45 32.99 0.32 -14.63
N PRO A 46 34.18 -0.28 -14.87
CA PRO A 46 34.47 -1.64 -14.44
C PRO A 46 34.43 -1.77 -12.91
N ILE A 47 33.75 -2.81 -12.40
CA ILE A 47 33.78 -3.19 -10.97
C ILE A 47 35.15 -3.69 -10.52
N ALA A 48 36.09 -3.96 -11.44
CA ALA A 48 37.43 -4.45 -11.13
C ALA A 48 38.25 -3.54 -10.17
N HIS A 49 37.85 -2.28 -9.99
CA HIS A 49 38.48 -1.34 -9.05
C HIS A 49 37.90 -1.40 -7.63
N LEU A 50 36.81 -2.13 -7.37
CA LEU A 50 36.26 -2.32 -6.04
C LEU A 50 37.22 -3.16 -5.20
N THR A 51 37.93 -2.52 -4.28
CA THR A 51 38.77 -3.20 -3.33
C THR A 51 37.97 -3.56 -2.08
N THR A 52 38.43 -4.61 -1.39
CA THR A 52 38.03 -4.91 -0.01
C THR A 52 38.12 -3.69 0.92
N ALA A 53 39.03 -2.74 0.66
CA ALA A 53 39.15 -1.53 1.46
C ALA A 53 37.94 -0.59 1.27
N ASP A 54 37.38 -0.51 0.06
CA ASP A 54 36.24 0.36 -0.24
C ASP A 54 34.96 -0.13 0.45
N VAL A 55 34.72 -1.44 0.42
CA VAL A 55 33.61 -2.07 1.16
C VAL A 55 33.78 -1.85 2.66
N CYS A 56 34.99 -2.03 3.19
CA CYS A 56 35.27 -1.83 4.61
C CYS A 56 35.06 -0.36 5.03
N ALA A 57 35.45 0.60 4.19
CA ALA A 57 35.26 2.03 4.41
C ALA A 57 33.78 2.45 4.34
N ALA A 58 32.99 1.79 3.50
CA ALA A 58 31.55 2.03 3.37
C ALA A 58 30.72 1.38 4.50
N ALA A 59 31.20 0.29 5.09
CA ALA A 59 30.61 -0.39 6.25
C ALA A 59 30.93 0.35 7.56
N ARG A 60 30.38 1.57 7.70
CA ARG A 60 30.49 2.42 8.91
C ARG A 60 29.49 1.99 9.98
N GLY A 61 29.78 2.31 11.24
CA GLY A 61 28.93 1.98 12.40
C GLY A 61 29.27 0.62 13.04
N TYR A 62 30.45 0.05 12.76
CA TYR A 62 30.93 -1.14 13.45
C TYR A 62 31.48 -0.77 14.83
N VAL A 63 30.85 -1.27 15.88
CA VAL A 63 31.29 -1.09 17.27
C VAL A 63 32.43 -2.08 17.56
N ARG A 64 33.61 -1.56 17.86
CA ARG A 64 34.78 -2.35 18.24
C ARG A 64 34.70 -2.80 19.69
N ARG A 65 35.57 -3.74 20.07
CA ARG A 65 35.62 -4.32 21.42
C ARG A 65 35.96 -3.28 22.51
N ASP A 66 36.59 -2.18 22.12
CA ASP A 66 36.91 -1.03 22.97
C ASP A 66 35.77 0.01 23.03
N GLY A 67 34.62 -0.26 22.42
CA GLY A 67 33.45 0.62 22.40
C GLY A 67 33.52 1.74 21.35
N THR A 68 34.60 1.82 20.56
CA THR A 68 34.72 2.83 19.50
C THR A 68 33.99 2.41 18.23
N GLU A 69 33.30 3.35 17.59
CA GLU A 69 32.68 3.11 16.29
C GLU A 69 33.63 3.46 15.14
N GLY A 70 33.65 2.62 14.10
CA GLY A 70 34.46 2.87 12.93
C GLY A 70 34.07 2.01 11.72
N PRO A 71 34.87 2.07 10.64
CA PRO A 71 34.73 1.15 9.52
C PRO A 71 35.08 -0.27 9.97
N ILE A 72 34.42 -1.26 9.36
CA ILE A 72 34.67 -2.67 9.69
C ILE A 72 36.12 -3.08 9.35
N PRO A 73 36.81 -3.82 10.24
CA PRO A 73 38.15 -4.32 9.92
C PRO A 73 38.13 -5.33 8.77
N LYS A 74 39.16 -5.30 7.90
CA LYS A 74 39.33 -6.27 6.81
C LYS A 74 39.29 -7.72 7.31
N ALA A 75 39.91 -7.99 8.46
CA ALA A 75 39.91 -9.32 9.09
C ALA A 75 38.49 -9.80 9.44
N THR A 76 37.63 -8.90 9.91
CA THR A 76 36.21 -9.21 10.19
C THR A 76 35.46 -9.47 8.89
N MET A 77 35.69 -8.69 7.83
CA MET A 77 35.07 -8.95 6.53
C MET A 77 35.45 -10.35 5.99
N TRP A 78 36.74 -10.70 6.02
CA TRP A 78 37.24 -12.02 5.59
C TRP A 78 36.81 -13.18 6.49
N LYS A 79 36.34 -12.89 7.70
CA LYS A 79 35.68 -13.89 8.56
C LYS A 79 34.37 -14.35 7.92
N HIS A 80 33.59 -13.42 7.36
CA HIS A 80 32.25 -13.68 6.81
C HIS A 80 32.23 -14.02 5.32
N PHE A 81 33.06 -13.35 4.53
CA PHE A 81 33.11 -13.54 3.07
C PHE A 81 34.54 -13.80 2.66
N LYS A 82 34.84 -15.04 2.25
CA LYS A 82 36.20 -15.50 1.92
C LYS A 82 36.71 -15.00 0.58
N THR A 83 35.82 -14.53 -0.30
CA THR A 83 36.16 -13.98 -1.62
C THR A 83 35.24 -12.81 -1.95
N MET A 84 35.69 -11.92 -2.85
CA MET A 84 34.83 -10.86 -3.40
C MET A 84 33.66 -11.45 -4.22
N ALA A 85 33.86 -12.60 -4.85
CA ALA A 85 32.79 -13.34 -5.54
C ALA A 85 31.68 -13.81 -4.59
N ALA A 86 32.04 -14.37 -3.42
CA ALA A 86 31.06 -14.79 -2.40
C ALA A 86 30.28 -13.59 -1.83
N LEU A 87 30.94 -12.44 -1.69
CA LEU A 87 30.29 -11.20 -1.30
C LEU A 87 29.36 -10.67 -2.40
N ALA A 88 29.78 -10.72 -3.66
CA ALA A 88 28.96 -10.33 -4.81
C ALA A 88 27.73 -11.25 -4.98
N ALA A 89 27.88 -12.55 -4.76
CA ALA A 89 26.75 -13.50 -4.73
C ALA A 89 25.76 -13.14 -3.61
N ALA A 90 26.23 -12.85 -2.39
CA ALA A 90 25.36 -12.43 -1.30
C ALA A 90 24.66 -11.09 -1.57
N VAL A 91 25.31 -10.18 -2.30
CA VAL A 91 24.68 -8.93 -2.80
C VAL A 91 23.61 -9.25 -3.84
N ALA A 92 23.90 -10.14 -4.80
CA ALA A 92 22.95 -10.57 -5.82
C ALA A 92 21.72 -11.26 -5.21
N ASP A 93 21.92 -12.14 -4.23
CA ASP A 93 20.85 -12.81 -3.49
C ASP A 93 19.96 -11.80 -2.76
N ARG A 94 20.57 -10.83 -2.08
CA ARG A 94 19.84 -9.74 -1.40
C ARG A 94 19.02 -8.91 -2.39
N MET A 95 19.61 -8.48 -3.50
CA MET A 95 18.93 -7.69 -4.51
C MET A 95 17.80 -8.47 -5.19
N THR A 96 18.03 -9.76 -5.47
CA THR A 96 17.03 -10.70 -6.00
C THR A 96 15.85 -10.84 -5.04
N ALA A 97 16.12 -11.05 -3.76
CA ALA A 97 15.09 -11.19 -2.75
C ALA A 97 14.26 -9.90 -2.56
N GLU A 98 14.83 -8.73 -2.88
CA GLU A 98 14.16 -7.43 -2.86
C GLU A 98 13.53 -7.04 -4.21
N ASN A 99 13.49 -7.93 -5.21
CA ASN A 99 13.00 -7.65 -6.56
C ASN A 99 13.69 -6.43 -7.21
N ARG A 100 14.99 -6.23 -6.94
CA ARG A 100 15.81 -5.20 -7.58
C ARG A 100 16.69 -5.80 -8.68
N PRO A 101 16.90 -5.11 -9.80
CA PRO A 101 17.77 -5.62 -10.87
C PRO A 101 19.22 -5.68 -10.37
N VAL A 102 19.85 -6.84 -10.47
CA VAL A 102 21.28 -7.03 -10.16
C VAL A 102 22.08 -6.57 -11.39
N PRO A 103 22.96 -5.57 -11.29
CA PRO A 103 23.82 -5.17 -12.40
C PRO A 103 24.67 -6.36 -12.90
N GLN A 104 24.77 -6.56 -14.22
CA GLN A 104 25.51 -7.67 -14.85
C GLN A 104 26.93 -7.84 -14.28
N ARG A 105 27.63 -6.73 -14.06
CA ARG A 105 28.94 -6.66 -13.41
C ARG A 105 29.04 -7.31 -12.01
N ILE A 106 27.96 -7.31 -11.22
CA ILE A 106 27.90 -8.02 -9.92
C ILE A 106 27.76 -9.53 -10.15
N ILE A 107 27.01 -9.93 -11.19
CA ILE A 107 26.87 -11.32 -11.63
C ILE A 107 28.22 -11.83 -12.13
N ASP A 108 28.90 -11.08 -13.00
CA ASP A 108 30.22 -11.42 -13.54
C ASP A 108 31.27 -11.54 -12.41
N LEU A 109 31.21 -10.65 -11.42
CA LEU A 109 32.07 -10.73 -10.23
C LEU A 109 31.72 -11.93 -9.34
N ALA A 110 30.44 -12.27 -9.19
CA ALA A 110 29.98 -13.46 -8.48
C ALA A 110 30.38 -14.76 -9.19
N ALA A 111 30.48 -14.72 -10.52
CA ALA A 111 30.87 -15.85 -11.37
C ALA A 111 32.36 -16.22 -11.27
N GLY A 112 33.22 -15.28 -10.83
CA GLY A 112 34.64 -15.52 -10.59
C GLY A 112 35.43 -15.90 -11.84
N HIS A 113 36.12 -14.94 -12.48
CA HIS A 113 37.11 -15.27 -13.51
C HIS A 113 38.36 -15.89 -12.88
N GLY A 114 38.38 -17.22 -12.76
CA GLY A 114 39.56 -18.00 -12.36
C GLY A 114 39.23 -19.42 -11.90
N GLU A 115 39.51 -20.38 -12.79
CA GLU A 115 39.66 -21.84 -12.60
C GLU A 115 38.55 -22.61 -11.87
N ALA A 116 37.79 -23.35 -12.69
CA ALA A 116 36.82 -24.35 -12.30
C ALA A 116 37.48 -25.53 -11.58
N GLU A 117 37.51 -25.49 -10.26
CA GLU A 117 37.44 -26.70 -9.44
C GLU A 117 36.14 -26.70 -8.66
N SER A 118 35.27 -27.62 -9.04
CA SER A 118 33.95 -27.90 -8.46
C SER A 118 34.07 -28.19 -6.96
N ARG A 119 33.92 -27.15 -6.13
CA ARG A 119 33.66 -27.30 -4.69
C ARG A 119 32.16 -27.52 -4.47
N PRO A 120 31.75 -28.41 -3.55
CA PRO A 120 30.37 -28.46 -3.07
C PRO A 120 30.07 -27.12 -2.40
N GLY A 121 29.22 -26.30 -3.03
CA GLY A 121 28.93 -24.93 -2.61
C GLY A 121 29.35 -23.82 -3.59
N ALA A 122 29.83 -24.16 -4.79
CA ALA A 122 29.94 -23.19 -5.88
C ALA A 122 28.54 -22.74 -6.32
N VAL A 123 28.33 -21.43 -6.37
CA VAL A 123 27.07 -20.80 -6.80
C VAL A 123 26.84 -21.14 -8.26
N ASP A 124 25.72 -21.79 -8.58
CA ASP A 124 25.35 -22.15 -9.95
C ASP A 124 25.07 -20.86 -10.74
N VAL A 125 26.01 -20.46 -11.58
CA VAL A 125 25.95 -19.21 -12.36
C VAL A 125 24.78 -19.24 -13.35
N SER A 126 24.54 -20.39 -13.99
CA SER A 126 23.41 -20.57 -14.91
C SER A 126 22.07 -20.43 -14.21
N ARG A 127 21.99 -20.85 -12.95
CA ARG A 127 20.81 -20.64 -12.09
C ARG A 127 20.55 -19.16 -11.83
N LEU A 128 21.58 -18.38 -11.50
CA LEU A 128 21.44 -16.93 -11.26
C LEU A 128 21.07 -16.18 -12.55
N GLU A 129 21.67 -16.53 -13.68
CA GLU A 129 21.35 -15.95 -14.99
C GLU A 129 19.89 -16.22 -15.42
N ALA A 130 19.39 -17.43 -15.18
CA ALA A 130 18.00 -17.77 -15.43
C ALA A 130 17.07 -16.92 -14.56
N ARG A 131 17.33 -16.84 -13.24
CA ARG A 131 16.55 -16.00 -12.31
C ARG A 131 16.57 -14.52 -12.70
N TYR A 132 17.70 -14.01 -13.20
CA TYR A 132 17.79 -12.65 -13.73
C TYR A 132 16.92 -12.45 -14.99
N SER A 133 16.92 -13.43 -15.89
CA SER A 133 16.14 -13.41 -17.13
C SER A 133 14.63 -13.61 -16.92
N SER A 134 14.19 -13.99 -15.71
CA SER A 134 12.77 -14.20 -15.36
C SER A 134 11.85 -13.01 -15.71
N ARG A 135 12.39 -11.79 -15.73
CA ARG A 135 11.64 -10.58 -16.08
C ARG A 135 11.29 -10.49 -17.56
N THR A 136 12.12 -11.03 -18.44
CA THR A 136 11.87 -11.04 -19.89
C THR A 136 11.09 -12.29 -20.31
N TYR A 137 11.02 -13.30 -19.45
CA TYR A 137 10.27 -14.52 -19.76
C TYR A 137 8.76 -14.28 -19.82
N GLU A 138 8.14 -14.87 -20.83
CA GLU A 138 6.70 -15.07 -20.89
C GLU A 138 6.26 -16.16 -19.89
N ILE A 139 4.96 -16.24 -19.61
CA ILE A 139 4.45 -17.21 -18.65
C ILE A 139 4.75 -18.66 -19.05
N SER A 140 4.65 -18.99 -20.34
CA SER A 140 5.01 -20.32 -20.86
C SER A 140 6.45 -20.69 -20.51
N GLN A 141 7.38 -19.76 -20.74
CA GLN A 141 8.79 -19.94 -20.42
C GLN A 141 9.04 -20.08 -18.91
N LEU A 142 8.31 -19.34 -18.08
CA LEU A 142 8.38 -19.50 -16.63
C LEU A 142 7.87 -20.88 -16.17
N VAL A 143 6.84 -21.43 -16.81
CA VAL A 143 6.36 -22.81 -16.55
C VAL A 143 7.41 -23.83 -16.97
N GLU A 144 8.06 -23.66 -18.13
CA GLU A 144 9.15 -24.53 -18.58
C GLU A 144 10.33 -24.52 -17.59
N GLN A 145 10.70 -23.36 -17.03
CA GLN A 145 11.74 -23.28 -15.99
C GLN A 145 11.34 -23.99 -14.70
N PHE A 146 10.07 -23.89 -14.31
CA PHE A 146 9.54 -24.64 -13.17
C PHE A 146 9.61 -26.15 -13.42
N ASP A 147 9.17 -26.62 -14.58
CA ASP A 147 9.17 -28.05 -14.92
C ASP A 147 10.60 -28.60 -15.04
N ALA A 148 11.53 -27.82 -15.59
CA ALA A 148 12.95 -28.16 -15.63
C ALA A 148 13.54 -28.25 -14.21
N ALA A 149 13.18 -27.35 -13.29
CA ALA A 149 13.59 -27.43 -11.89
C ALA A 149 12.99 -28.66 -11.18
N ALA A 150 11.72 -28.98 -11.46
CA ALA A 150 11.04 -30.15 -10.92
C ALA A 150 11.69 -31.46 -11.41
N ALA A 151 12.09 -31.53 -12.67
CA ALA A 151 12.82 -32.68 -13.22
C ALA A 151 14.19 -32.90 -12.55
N ARG A 152 14.80 -31.84 -12.00
CA ARG A 152 16.05 -31.89 -11.23
C ARG A 152 15.84 -32.06 -9.71
N ASP A 153 14.58 -32.09 -9.24
CA ASP A 153 14.21 -32.02 -7.81
C ASP A 153 14.82 -30.81 -7.06
N ASP A 154 15.01 -29.68 -7.76
CA ASP A 154 15.54 -28.45 -7.15
C ASP A 154 14.40 -27.63 -6.53
N ARG A 155 14.11 -27.91 -5.25
CA ARG A 155 13.03 -27.27 -4.51
C ARG A 155 13.14 -25.74 -4.44
N SER A 156 14.35 -25.19 -4.25
CA SER A 156 14.52 -23.74 -4.11
C SER A 156 14.30 -23.02 -5.45
N ASP A 157 14.63 -23.65 -6.58
CA ASP A 157 14.25 -23.12 -7.90
C ASP A 157 12.76 -23.24 -8.16
N MET A 158 12.15 -24.39 -7.86
CA MET A 158 10.71 -24.55 -7.97
C MET A 158 9.96 -23.49 -7.15
N LEU A 159 10.44 -23.17 -5.94
CA LEU A 159 9.91 -22.11 -5.09
C LEU A 159 10.03 -20.73 -5.75
N TYR A 160 11.23 -20.37 -6.25
CA TYR A 160 11.45 -19.11 -6.95
C TYR A 160 10.53 -18.95 -8.17
N TRP A 161 10.48 -19.97 -9.04
CA TRP A 161 9.65 -19.93 -10.25
C TRP A 161 8.15 -19.88 -9.93
N SER A 162 7.71 -20.55 -8.86
CA SER A 162 6.33 -20.46 -8.37
C SER A 162 5.97 -19.03 -7.95
N ALA A 163 6.88 -18.33 -7.27
CA ALA A 163 6.67 -16.94 -6.86
C ALA A 163 6.57 -16.00 -8.07
N GLU A 164 7.47 -16.14 -9.05
CA GLU A 164 7.45 -15.34 -10.28
C GLU A 164 6.18 -15.59 -11.12
N LEU A 165 5.76 -16.85 -11.27
CA LEU A 165 4.52 -17.21 -11.96
C LEU A 165 3.29 -16.60 -11.28
N ALA A 166 3.22 -16.67 -9.95
CA ALA A 166 2.13 -16.08 -9.19
C ALA A 166 2.06 -14.55 -9.37
N GLU A 167 3.18 -13.85 -9.23
CA GLU A 167 3.23 -12.40 -9.43
C GLU A 167 2.89 -12.00 -10.86
N ARG A 168 3.40 -12.72 -11.87
CA ARG A 168 3.13 -12.42 -13.29
C ARG A 168 1.64 -12.57 -13.61
N ARG A 169 1.02 -13.66 -13.14
CA ARG A 169 -0.43 -13.91 -13.31
C ARG A 169 -1.29 -12.86 -12.60
N LEU A 170 -0.87 -12.37 -11.43
CA LEU A 170 -1.54 -11.23 -10.77
C LEU A 170 -1.43 -9.94 -11.57
N ARG A 171 -0.28 -9.66 -12.21
CA ARG A 171 -0.10 -8.45 -13.03
C ARG A 171 -0.88 -8.48 -14.34
N GLU A 172 -1.06 -9.66 -14.95
CA GLU A 172 -1.84 -9.83 -16.18
C GLU A 172 -3.35 -9.73 -15.96
N HIS A 173 -3.81 -9.79 -14.70
CA HIS A 173 -5.23 -9.71 -14.38
C HIS A 173 -5.86 -8.42 -14.89
N ARG A 174 -6.83 -8.57 -15.79
CA ARG A 174 -7.77 -7.50 -16.16
C ARG A 174 -9.05 -7.64 -15.34
N ARG A 175 -9.67 -6.51 -15.02
CA ARG A 175 -10.92 -6.47 -14.24
C ARG A 175 -11.97 -7.40 -14.87
N GLY A 176 -12.36 -8.44 -14.12
CA GLY A 176 -13.36 -9.43 -14.54
C GLY A 176 -12.79 -10.78 -15.00
N ASP A 177 -11.47 -10.89 -15.23
CA ASP A 177 -10.82 -12.15 -15.64
C ASP A 177 -10.42 -12.99 -14.42
N ARG A 178 -10.98 -14.19 -14.30
CA ARG A 178 -10.83 -15.05 -13.12
C ARG A 178 -9.66 -16.02 -13.24
N ASP A 179 -9.38 -16.50 -14.45
CA ASP A 179 -8.45 -17.62 -14.65
C ASP A 179 -7.01 -17.24 -14.26
N PRO A 180 -6.50 -16.03 -14.58
CA PRO A 180 -5.19 -15.59 -14.11
C PRO A 180 -5.11 -15.50 -12.58
N ILE A 181 -6.19 -15.08 -11.90
CA ILE A 181 -6.21 -14.96 -10.43
C ILE A 181 -6.20 -16.33 -9.76
N VAL A 182 -6.99 -17.28 -10.28
CA VAL A 182 -7.00 -18.66 -9.77
C VAL A 182 -5.63 -19.29 -9.95
N ALA A 183 -5.05 -19.18 -11.16
CA ALA A 183 -3.72 -19.69 -11.45
C ALA A 183 -2.65 -19.04 -10.55
N ALA A 184 -2.72 -17.73 -10.31
CA ALA A 184 -1.81 -17.05 -9.39
C ALA A 184 -1.87 -17.64 -7.98
N GLY A 185 -3.08 -17.83 -7.44
CA GLY A 185 -3.28 -18.42 -6.12
C GLY A 185 -2.80 -19.87 -6.03
N GLU A 186 -2.95 -20.64 -7.10
CA GLU A 186 -2.47 -22.03 -7.18
C GLU A 186 -0.94 -22.10 -7.21
N TRP A 187 -0.28 -21.31 -8.05
CA TRP A 187 1.19 -21.22 -8.09
C TRP A 187 1.78 -20.74 -6.77
N ALA A 188 1.19 -19.71 -6.18
CA ALA A 188 1.63 -19.20 -4.88
C ALA A 188 1.51 -20.26 -3.77
N ARG A 189 0.38 -20.98 -3.69
CA ARG A 189 0.22 -22.09 -2.73
C ARG A 189 1.16 -23.26 -3.00
N ARG A 190 1.49 -23.52 -4.27
CA ARG A 190 2.50 -24.52 -4.62
C ARG A 190 3.87 -24.11 -4.09
N GLY A 191 4.27 -22.85 -4.27
CA GLY A 191 5.47 -22.27 -3.70
C GLY A 191 5.52 -22.41 -2.18
N LEU A 192 4.45 -22.03 -1.46
CA LEU A 192 4.40 -22.15 0.00
C LEU A 192 4.68 -23.55 0.53
N ARG A 193 4.26 -24.61 -0.18
CA ARG A 193 4.52 -26.00 0.22
C ARG A 193 5.98 -26.44 0.04
N LEU A 194 6.78 -25.66 -0.68
CA LEU A 194 8.19 -25.94 -0.98
C LEU A 194 9.15 -25.22 -0.03
N VAL A 195 8.65 -24.34 0.83
CA VAL A 195 9.49 -23.53 1.72
C VAL A 195 10.17 -24.42 2.75
N ASP A 196 11.49 -24.33 2.82
CA ASP A 196 12.28 -24.81 3.94
C ASP A 196 12.42 -23.69 4.98
N VAL A 197 11.84 -23.90 6.16
CA VAL A 197 11.83 -22.91 7.25
C VAL A 197 13.22 -22.65 7.83
N ASP A 198 14.17 -23.57 7.66
CA ASP A 198 15.55 -23.38 8.10
C ASP A 198 16.36 -22.51 7.11
N SER A 199 15.84 -22.32 5.89
CA SER A 199 16.44 -21.52 4.82
C SER A 199 15.91 -20.09 4.83
N ARG A 200 16.76 -19.12 5.18
CA ARG A 200 16.40 -17.69 5.20
C ARG A 200 15.88 -17.22 3.84
N LEU A 201 16.52 -17.63 2.74
CA LEU A 201 16.12 -17.24 1.39
C LEU A 201 14.75 -17.83 1.03
N ASP A 202 14.50 -19.09 1.37
CA ASP A 202 13.21 -19.72 1.08
C ASP A 202 12.09 -19.11 1.92
N CYS A 203 12.34 -18.71 3.17
CA CYS A 203 11.40 -17.93 3.97
C CYS A 203 11.05 -16.58 3.32
N MET A 204 12.04 -15.86 2.77
CA MET A 204 11.79 -14.59 2.07
C MET A 204 10.92 -14.79 0.81
N ILE A 205 11.21 -15.82 0.01
CA ILE A 205 10.39 -16.15 -1.17
C ILE A 205 9.01 -16.67 -0.75
N GLY A 206 8.94 -17.43 0.35
CA GLY A 206 7.70 -17.90 0.97
C GLY A 206 6.77 -16.75 1.36
N ILE A 207 7.29 -15.66 1.94
CA ILE A 207 6.52 -14.45 2.21
C ILE A 207 5.95 -13.84 0.91
N ARG A 208 6.73 -13.82 -0.18
CA ARG A 208 6.22 -13.38 -1.50
C ARG A 208 5.07 -14.26 -1.98
N CYS A 209 5.20 -15.59 -1.85
CA CYS A 209 4.13 -16.52 -2.17
C CYS A 209 2.88 -16.30 -1.29
N ALA A 210 3.04 -16.14 0.03
CA ALA A 210 1.92 -15.88 0.94
C ALA A 210 1.16 -14.61 0.56
N ARG A 211 1.89 -13.53 0.27
CA ARG A 211 1.32 -12.26 -0.19
C ARG A 211 0.57 -12.40 -1.52
N ALA A 212 1.16 -13.09 -2.49
CA ALA A 212 0.52 -13.32 -3.79
C ALA A 212 -0.75 -14.18 -3.66
N ALA A 213 -0.71 -15.25 -2.86
CA ALA A 213 -1.88 -16.07 -2.57
C ALA A 213 -2.98 -15.27 -1.87
N ALA A 214 -2.63 -14.46 -0.86
CA ALA A 214 -3.59 -13.64 -0.15
C ALA A 214 -4.22 -12.58 -1.07
N ALA A 215 -3.42 -11.93 -1.93
CA ALA A 215 -3.92 -10.98 -2.93
C ALA A 215 -4.90 -11.64 -3.91
N ALA A 216 -4.59 -12.86 -4.38
CA ALA A 216 -5.50 -13.62 -5.25
C ALA A 216 -6.82 -13.93 -4.53
N GLU A 217 -6.77 -14.42 -3.28
CA GLU A 217 -7.95 -14.73 -2.48
C GLU A 217 -8.78 -13.47 -2.18
N THR A 218 -8.16 -12.30 -1.96
CA THR A 218 -8.85 -11.00 -1.80
C THR A 218 -9.63 -10.60 -3.06
N VAL A 219 -9.13 -10.89 -4.26
CA VAL A 219 -9.87 -10.62 -5.50
C VAL A 219 -11.03 -11.59 -5.65
N LEU A 220 -10.84 -12.87 -5.31
CA LEU A 220 -11.88 -13.89 -5.39
C LEU A 220 -12.98 -13.70 -4.33
N SER A 221 -12.64 -13.20 -3.13
CA SER A 221 -13.56 -12.97 -2.02
C SER A 221 -14.56 -11.84 -2.26
N ARG A 222 -14.40 -11.04 -3.31
CA ARG A 222 -15.39 -10.02 -3.73
C ARG A 222 -16.75 -10.62 -4.13
N ARG A 223 -16.82 -11.93 -4.35
CA ARG A 223 -18.07 -12.65 -4.60
C ARG A 223 -18.75 -13.03 -3.28
N PRO A 224 -19.98 -12.58 -3.01
CA PRO A 224 -20.66 -12.84 -1.74
C PRO A 224 -20.72 -14.33 -1.36
N GLU A 225 -20.91 -15.21 -2.34
CA GLU A 225 -20.99 -16.66 -2.12
C GLU A 225 -19.66 -17.31 -1.73
N TYR A 226 -18.52 -16.69 -2.05
CA TYR A 226 -17.19 -17.21 -1.74
C TYR A 226 -16.50 -16.44 -0.61
N GLU A 227 -17.01 -15.26 -0.25
CA GLU A 227 -16.39 -14.29 0.65
C GLU A 227 -15.88 -14.92 1.96
N ALA A 228 -16.73 -15.65 2.69
CA ALA A 228 -16.34 -16.29 3.96
C ALA A 228 -15.23 -17.34 3.80
N THR A 229 -15.26 -18.11 2.71
CA THR A 229 -14.20 -19.09 2.40
C THR A 229 -12.90 -18.38 2.05
N GLY A 230 -12.98 -17.32 1.23
CA GLY A 230 -11.84 -16.49 0.88
C GLY A 230 -11.19 -15.85 2.10
N LEU A 231 -11.97 -15.27 3.01
CA LEU A 231 -11.47 -14.67 4.26
C LEU A 231 -10.80 -15.70 5.17
N SER A 232 -11.37 -16.91 5.32
CA SER A 232 -10.73 -17.98 6.08
C SER A 232 -9.39 -18.42 5.47
N ARG A 233 -9.25 -18.41 4.14
CA ARG A 233 -7.99 -18.71 3.45
C ARG A 233 -6.98 -17.58 3.60
N ILE A 234 -7.41 -16.33 3.46
CA ILE A 234 -6.56 -15.15 3.70
C ILE A 234 -5.98 -15.21 5.12
N ARG A 235 -6.80 -15.55 6.13
CA ARG A 235 -6.34 -15.74 7.50
C ARG A 235 -5.19 -16.74 7.57
N SER A 236 -5.40 -17.95 7.04
CA SER A 236 -4.40 -19.03 7.10
C SER A 236 -3.11 -18.63 6.37
N LEU A 237 -3.21 -17.96 5.23
CA LEU A 237 -2.06 -17.48 4.45
C LEU A 237 -1.28 -16.39 5.20
N LYS A 238 -1.98 -15.50 5.92
CA LYS A 238 -1.37 -14.44 6.72
C LYS A 238 -0.77 -14.96 8.03
N GLU A 239 -1.34 -16.01 8.63
CA GLU A 239 -0.72 -16.76 9.72
C GLU A 239 0.63 -17.35 9.27
N SER A 240 0.67 -18.03 8.11
CA SER A 240 1.93 -18.52 7.53
C SER A 240 2.92 -17.41 7.18
N GLU A 241 2.47 -16.27 6.63
CA GLU A 241 3.33 -15.10 6.40
C GLU A 241 3.98 -14.62 7.71
N GLY A 242 3.20 -14.56 8.79
CA GLY A 242 3.68 -14.17 10.12
C GLY A 242 4.68 -15.15 10.73
N GLU A 243 4.47 -16.47 10.55
CA GLU A 243 5.42 -17.51 10.98
C GLU A 243 6.77 -17.37 10.25
N LEU A 244 6.74 -17.17 8.94
CA LEU A 244 7.95 -16.95 8.14
C LEU A 244 8.66 -15.64 8.54
N ALA A 245 7.91 -14.57 8.76
CA ALA A 245 8.46 -13.29 9.22
C ALA A 245 9.12 -13.42 10.61
N ALA A 246 8.52 -14.22 11.50
CA ALA A 246 9.09 -14.50 12.83
C ALA A 246 10.44 -15.23 12.73
N VAL A 247 10.57 -16.22 11.84
CA VAL A 247 11.84 -16.93 11.57
C VAL A 247 12.90 -15.96 11.07
N LEU A 248 12.52 -14.98 10.24
CA LEU A 248 13.44 -13.98 9.69
C LEU A 248 13.82 -12.87 10.68
N GLY A 249 13.14 -12.77 11.82
CA GLY A 249 13.26 -11.65 12.75
C GLY A 249 12.66 -10.35 12.20
N TRP A 250 11.68 -10.44 11.31
CA TRP A 250 10.99 -9.30 10.69
C TRP A 250 9.73 -8.98 11.50
N ASP A 251 9.92 -8.24 12.60
CA ASP A 251 8.85 -7.90 13.53
C ASP A 251 7.74 -7.08 12.87
N LEU A 252 8.08 -6.11 12.00
CA LEU A 252 7.08 -5.27 11.34
C LEU A 252 6.21 -6.10 10.38
N HIS A 253 6.82 -6.92 9.51
CA HIS A 253 6.06 -7.83 8.65
C HIS A 253 5.19 -8.80 9.45
N ARG A 254 5.68 -9.29 10.60
CA ARG A 254 4.90 -10.17 11.48
C ARG A 254 3.66 -9.45 12.02
N GLU A 255 3.80 -8.21 12.49
CA GLU A 255 2.65 -7.44 13.00
C GLU A 255 1.63 -7.10 11.89
N LEU A 256 2.09 -6.76 10.68
CA LEU A 256 1.21 -6.56 9.52
C LEU A 256 0.48 -7.85 9.12
N ALA A 257 1.19 -8.98 9.07
CA ALA A 257 0.60 -10.28 8.76
C ALA A 257 -0.44 -10.67 9.82
N ARG A 258 -0.12 -10.49 11.11
CA ARG A 258 -1.04 -10.70 12.22
C ARG A 258 -2.29 -9.83 12.09
N PHE A 259 -2.14 -8.54 11.81
CA PHE A 259 -3.27 -7.64 11.58
C PHE A 259 -4.21 -8.17 10.48
N HIS A 260 -3.67 -8.54 9.32
CA HIS A 260 -4.51 -9.04 8.22
C HIS A 260 -5.18 -10.37 8.57
N ALA A 261 -4.52 -11.25 9.33
CA ALA A 261 -5.12 -12.48 9.82
C ALA A 261 -6.27 -12.19 10.81
N ASP A 262 -6.03 -11.35 11.81
CA ASP A 262 -7.02 -10.96 12.82
C ASP A 262 -8.22 -10.22 12.19
N HIS A 263 -7.96 -9.35 11.22
CA HIS A 263 -9.00 -8.66 10.45
C HIS A 263 -9.82 -9.64 9.59
N ALA A 264 -9.19 -10.54 8.85
CA ALA A 264 -9.90 -11.57 8.08
C ALA A 264 -10.76 -12.47 8.99
N ARG A 265 -10.24 -12.79 10.19
CA ARG A 265 -10.98 -13.54 11.21
C ARG A 265 -12.19 -12.76 11.73
N ALA A 266 -12.02 -11.47 12.07
CA ALA A 266 -13.11 -10.60 12.50
C ALA A 266 -14.24 -10.52 11.46
N LEU A 267 -13.89 -10.39 10.18
CA LEU A 267 -14.87 -10.36 9.09
C LEU A 267 -15.56 -11.72 8.87
N THR A 268 -14.84 -12.84 9.06
CA THR A 268 -15.41 -14.19 8.95
C THR A 268 -16.39 -14.47 10.09
N GLU A 269 -16.04 -14.07 11.31
CA GLU A 269 -16.86 -14.25 12.52
C GLU A 269 -17.93 -13.16 12.70
N GLU A 270 -17.93 -12.12 11.84
CA GLU A 270 -18.79 -10.94 11.92
C GLU A 270 -18.72 -10.29 13.32
N ASP A 271 -17.50 -10.12 13.82
CA ASP A 271 -17.17 -9.58 15.15
C ASP A 271 -16.60 -8.14 15.03
N PRO A 272 -17.42 -7.08 15.23
CA PRO A 272 -16.98 -5.69 15.14
C PRO A 272 -15.95 -5.31 16.22
N GLU A 273 -16.03 -5.92 17.41
CA GLU A 273 -15.09 -5.66 18.50
C GLU A 273 -13.69 -6.10 18.12
N ARG A 274 -13.58 -7.31 17.54
CA ARG A 274 -12.30 -7.80 17.03
C ARG A 274 -11.79 -7.00 15.85
N GLU A 275 -12.68 -6.57 14.95
CA GLU A 275 -12.30 -5.72 13.81
C GLU A 275 -11.67 -4.41 14.29
N MET A 276 -12.33 -3.72 15.22
CA MET A 276 -11.85 -2.47 15.82
C MET A 276 -10.55 -2.65 16.60
N ARG A 277 -10.44 -3.72 17.40
CA ARG A 277 -9.21 -4.02 18.15
C ARG A 277 -8.04 -4.34 17.23
N ALA A 278 -8.24 -5.13 16.18
CA ALA A 278 -7.18 -5.45 15.22
C ALA A 278 -6.61 -4.16 14.59
N MET A 279 -7.48 -3.23 14.21
CA MET A 279 -7.05 -1.93 13.66
C MET A 279 -6.33 -1.06 14.69
N ARG A 280 -6.83 -0.98 15.93
CA ARG A 280 -6.14 -0.25 17.00
C ARG A 280 -4.75 -0.84 17.27
N THR A 281 -4.66 -2.17 17.37
CA THR A 281 -3.40 -2.87 17.64
C THR A 281 -2.36 -2.60 16.55
N VAL A 282 -2.73 -2.70 15.27
CA VAL A 282 -1.77 -2.43 14.19
C VAL A 282 -1.38 -0.95 14.14
N ALA A 283 -2.32 -0.03 14.37
CA ALA A 283 -2.01 1.40 14.41
C ALA A 283 -0.97 1.73 15.50
N THR A 284 -1.20 1.26 16.73
CA THR A 284 -0.25 1.42 17.84
C THR A 284 1.11 0.78 17.54
N ALA A 285 1.11 -0.42 16.96
CA ALA A 285 2.34 -1.13 16.61
C ALA A 285 3.15 -0.37 15.54
N LEU A 286 2.49 0.14 14.49
CA LEU A 286 3.15 0.93 13.44
C LEU A 286 3.73 2.23 13.99
N ILE A 287 3.01 2.93 14.87
CA ILE A 287 3.52 4.14 15.53
C ILE A 287 4.77 3.82 16.34
N ALA A 288 4.73 2.76 17.17
CA ALA A 288 5.86 2.37 18.00
C ALA A 288 7.09 1.94 17.19
N MET A 289 6.90 1.28 16.04
CA MET A 289 7.98 0.75 15.22
C MET A 289 8.51 1.74 14.18
N CYS A 290 7.66 2.61 13.63
CA CYS A 290 7.96 3.47 12.48
C CYS A 290 7.85 4.98 12.77
N GLY A 291 7.38 5.35 13.97
CA GLY A 291 7.30 6.75 14.38
C GLY A 291 8.67 7.43 14.50
N PRO A 292 8.70 8.77 14.53
CA PRO A 292 9.95 9.55 14.59
C PRO A 292 10.77 9.27 15.87
N GLU A 293 10.11 8.84 16.95
CA GLU A 293 10.75 8.50 18.22
C GLU A 293 11.14 7.01 18.31
N SER A 294 10.91 6.22 17.25
CA SER A 294 11.22 4.80 17.25
C SER A 294 12.71 4.55 17.38
N THR A 295 13.10 3.82 18.42
CA THR A 295 14.45 3.29 18.61
C THR A 295 14.62 1.88 18.06
N HIS A 296 13.61 1.33 17.36
CA HIS A 296 13.65 -0.03 16.86
C HIS A 296 14.68 -0.18 15.73
N ALA A 297 15.70 -1.01 15.98
CA ALA A 297 16.65 -1.43 14.96
C ALA A 297 15.96 -2.42 14.03
N ARG A 298 15.67 -2.00 12.79
CA ARG A 298 15.00 -2.84 11.78
C ARG A 298 16.01 -3.50 10.85
N GLU A 299 15.71 -4.74 10.45
CA GLU A 299 16.38 -5.36 9.31
C GLU A 299 16.10 -4.53 8.04
N PRO A 300 17.07 -4.33 7.15
CA PRO A 300 16.87 -3.48 5.97
C PRO A 300 15.73 -3.94 5.04
N GLN A 301 15.36 -5.21 5.09
CA GLN A 301 14.26 -5.80 4.31
C GLN A 301 12.91 -5.73 5.03
N ASP A 302 12.90 -5.46 6.34
CA ASP A 302 11.68 -5.33 7.14
C ASP A 302 11.14 -3.90 7.07
N VAL A 303 10.64 -3.54 5.88
CA VAL A 303 10.21 -2.19 5.53
C VAL A 303 8.70 -2.07 5.41
N LEU A 304 8.15 -0.96 5.89
CA LEU A 304 6.75 -0.60 5.71
C LEU A 304 6.55 -0.01 4.32
N ARG A 305 5.57 -0.47 3.54
CA ARG A 305 5.22 0.19 2.27
C ARG A 305 4.31 1.38 2.55
N ALA A 306 4.52 2.48 1.82
CA ALA A 306 3.69 3.68 1.94
C ALA A 306 2.21 3.40 1.65
N GLY A 307 1.93 2.47 0.73
CA GLY A 307 0.57 1.99 0.44
C GLY A 307 -0.07 1.23 1.61
N GLU A 308 0.69 0.39 2.33
CA GLU A 308 0.17 -0.36 3.50
C GLU A 308 -0.19 0.62 4.62
N LEU A 309 0.66 1.61 4.89
CA LEU A 309 0.35 2.67 5.86
C LEU A 309 -0.90 3.47 5.45
N ALA A 310 -1.04 3.79 4.16
CA ALA A 310 -2.20 4.48 3.64
C ALA A 310 -3.49 3.66 3.80
N GLU A 311 -3.44 2.35 3.57
CA GLU A 311 -4.57 1.44 3.79
C GLU A 311 -4.99 1.36 5.26
N ILE A 312 -4.05 1.37 6.21
CA ILE A 312 -4.35 1.42 7.65
C ILE A 312 -5.05 2.73 8.03
N ILE A 313 -4.55 3.88 7.57
CA ILE A 313 -5.17 5.18 7.85
C ILE A 313 -6.58 5.24 7.23
N ALA A 314 -6.74 4.82 5.98
CA ALA A 314 -8.05 4.74 5.34
C ALA A 314 -8.99 3.74 6.06
N GLY A 315 -8.44 2.65 6.61
CA GLY A 315 -9.16 1.69 7.43
C GLY A 315 -9.68 2.27 8.75
N LEU A 316 -8.90 3.10 9.43
CA LEU A 316 -9.36 3.84 10.61
C LEU A 316 -10.54 4.76 10.28
N ARG A 317 -10.45 5.51 9.17
CA ARG A 317 -11.56 6.36 8.69
C ARG A 317 -12.80 5.52 8.36
N ARG A 318 -12.61 4.36 7.73
CA ARG A 318 -13.71 3.41 7.45
C ARG A 318 -14.43 2.98 8.73
N LEU A 319 -13.69 2.59 9.77
CA LEU A 319 -14.25 2.17 11.05
C LEU A 319 -14.98 3.31 11.75
N GLU A 320 -14.43 4.51 11.73
CA GLU A 320 -15.06 5.70 12.31
C GLU A 320 -16.39 6.02 11.61
N MET A 321 -16.39 6.09 10.28
CA MET A 321 -17.62 6.30 9.50
C MET A 321 -18.67 5.21 9.74
N ALA A 322 -18.24 3.95 9.87
CA ALA A 322 -19.13 2.82 10.05
C ALA A 322 -19.72 2.78 11.46
N TYR A 323 -18.88 2.93 12.50
CA TYR A 323 -19.22 2.54 13.86
C TYR A 323 -19.40 3.71 14.84
N ALA A 324 -18.77 4.87 14.61
CA ALA A 324 -18.81 5.99 15.58
C ALA A 324 -20.24 6.51 15.80
N ALA A 325 -21.04 6.57 14.75
CA ALA A 325 -22.45 6.95 14.81
C ALA A 325 -23.43 5.75 14.78
N HIS A 326 -22.93 4.50 14.80
CA HIS A 326 -23.80 3.33 14.68
C HIS A 326 -24.63 3.11 15.95
N PRO A 327 -25.96 2.92 15.86
CA PRO A 327 -26.82 2.77 17.03
C PRO A 327 -26.36 1.71 18.03
N GLU A 328 -25.88 0.58 17.51
CA GLU A 328 -25.46 -0.59 18.31
C GLU A 328 -23.97 -0.57 18.68
N HIS A 329 -23.12 0.04 17.85
CA HIS A 329 -21.65 -0.09 18.00
C HIS A 329 -20.96 1.19 18.49
N ARG A 330 -21.65 2.34 18.57
CA ARG A 330 -21.05 3.61 19.02
C ARG A 330 -20.35 3.52 20.39
N ARG A 331 -20.95 2.81 21.35
CA ARG A 331 -20.39 2.65 22.70
C ARG A 331 -19.13 1.79 22.69
N LEU A 332 -19.14 0.74 21.87
CA LEU A 332 -18.01 -0.14 21.69
C LEU A 332 -16.86 0.60 20.98
N PHE A 333 -17.18 1.37 19.94
CA PHE A 333 -16.22 2.23 19.24
C PHE A 333 -15.54 3.21 20.22
N ALA A 334 -16.33 3.94 21.01
CA ALA A 334 -15.79 4.84 22.04
C ALA A 334 -14.93 4.10 23.08
N THR A 335 -15.32 2.88 23.49
CA THR A 335 -14.52 2.07 24.43
C THR A 335 -13.19 1.62 23.82
N VAL A 336 -13.19 1.26 22.54
CA VAL A 336 -11.98 0.77 21.87
C VAL A 336 -11.05 1.93 21.51
N PHE A 337 -11.55 3.09 21.09
CA PHE A 337 -10.70 4.17 20.59
C PHE A 337 -10.57 5.38 21.52
N ASP A 338 -11.39 5.53 22.56
CA ASP A 338 -11.31 6.60 23.58
C ASP A 338 -11.13 8.02 22.98
N ASP A 339 -11.83 8.30 21.87
CA ASP A 339 -11.75 9.53 21.07
C ASP A 339 -10.36 9.84 20.44
N ASP A 340 -9.45 8.87 20.41
CA ASP A 340 -8.05 8.99 19.99
C ASP A 340 -7.83 8.77 18.47
N VAL A 341 -8.87 8.55 17.67
CA VAL A 341 -8.70 8.21 16.24
C VAL A 341 -7.98 9.33 15.48
N ALA A 342 -8.28 10.59 15.79
CA ALA A 342 -7.63 11.75 15.16
C ALA A 342 -6.15 11.89 15.55
N ALA A 343 -5.82 11.67 16.83
CA ALA A 343 -4.43 11.72 17.30
C ALA A 343 -3.62 10.52 16.79
N THR A 344 -4.16 9.31 16.85
CA THR A 344 -3.61 8.11 16.20
C THR A 344 -3.35 8.33 14.70
N THR A 345 -4.30 8.95 13.99
CA THR A 345 -4.13 9.25 12.55
C THR A 345 -2.96 10.21 12.31
N ARG A 346 -2.79 11.23 13.17
CA ARG A 346 -1.67 12.18 13.09
C ARG A 346 -0.32 11.51 13.32
N GLU A 347 -0.24 10.60 14.29
CA GLU A 347 0.98 9.84 14.58
C GLU A 347 1.32 8.86 13.46
N LEU A 348 0.32 8.20 12.87
CA LEU A 348 0.52 7.36 11.67
C LEU A 348 1.02 8.19 10.47
N LEU A 349 0.51 9.41 10.27
CA LEU A 349 1.04 10.30 9.22
C LEU A 349 2.53 10.61 9.43
N ALA A 350 2.98 10.72 10.69
CA ALA A 350 4.40 10.93 11.02
C ALA A 350 5.29 9.70 10.71
N CYS A 351 4.70 8.54 10.39
CA CYS A 351 5.44 7.33 10.01
C CYS A 351 5.82 7.29 8.52
N PHE A 352 5.21 8.13 7.66
CA PHE A 352 5.51 8.12 6.21
C PHE A 352 7.00 8.27 5.85
N PRO A 353 7.81 9.12 6.52
CA PRO A 353 9.24 9.21 6.25
C PRO A 353 10.01 7.89 6.43
N ALA A 354 9.48 6.96 7.24
CA ALA A 354 10.06 5.64 7.48
C ALA A 354 9.59 4.56 6.49
N THR A 355 8.74 4.91 5.52
CA THR A 355 8.17 3.98 4.53
C THR A 355 8.98 3.88 3.24
N THR A 356 8.72 2.82 2.48
CA THR A 356 9.20 2.62 1.12
C THR A 356 8.06 2.80 0.11
N GLY A 357 8.34 3.40 -1.04
CA GLY A 357 7.30 3.83 -1.99
C GLY A 357 7.02 5.33 -1.83
N GLY A 358 7.02 6.07 -2.94
CA GLY A 358 7.16 7.52 -2.96
C GLY A 358 6.06 8.32 -2.23
N ARG A 359 6.29 9.65 -2.12
CA ARG A 359 5.42 10.64 -1.44
C ARG A 359 3.96 10.70 -1.92
N ARG A 360 3.60 9.94 -2.96
CA ARG A 360 2.26 9.87 -3.54
C ARG A 360 1.22 9.37 -2.55
N HIS A 361 1.48 8.25 -1.87
CA HIS A 361 0.49 7.64 -0.95
C HIS A 361 0.20 8.56 0.24
N GLU A 362 1.20 9.28 0.74
CA GLU A 362 1.00 10.32 1.75
C GLU A 362 0.08 11.43 1.23
N GLY A 363 0.33 11.92 0.00
CA GLY A 363 -0.52 12.92 -0.66
C GLY A 363 -1.97 12.45 -0.85
N ASN A 364 -2.16 11.18 -1.21
CA ASN A 364 -3.48 10.57 -1.38
C ASN A 364 -4.24 10.47 -0.07
N VAL A 365 -3.61 9.99 1.00
CA VAL A 365 -4.23 9.91 2.32
C VAL A 365 -4.57 11.29 2.85
N ARG A 366 -3.67 12.27 2.70
CA ARG A 366 -3.95 13.66 3.10
C ARG A 366 -5.13 14.25 2.33
N ALA A 367 -5.28 13.92 1.05
CA ALA A 367 -6.47 14.29 0.27
C ALA A 367 -7.75 13.62 0.81
N LEU A 368 -7.67 12.35 1.20
CA LEU A 368 -8.79 11.65 1.84
C LEU A 368 -9.22 12.34 3.14
N LEU A 369 -8.25 12.68 4.00
CA LEU A 369 -8.52 13.34 5.28
C LEU A 369 -9.08 14.76 5.10
N ARG A 370 -8.59 15.53 4.12
CA ARG A 370 -9.18 16.84 3.79
C ARG A 370 -10.63 16.71 3.32
N LEU A 371 -10.93 15.70 2.52
CA LEU A 371 -12.29 15.44 2.06
C LEU A 371 -13.19 14.99 3.22
N ASP A 372 -12.68 14.16 4.13
CA ASP A 372 -13.37 13.77 5.37
C ASP A 372 -13.71 15.00 6.22
N ASP A 373 -12.71 15.83 6.57
CA ASP A 373 -12.85 17.08 7.33
C ASP A 373 -13.89 18.03 6.72
N LEU A 374 -13.94 18.11 5.39
CA LEU A 374 -14.96 18.90 4.68
C LEU A 374 -16.34 18.28 4.87
N THR A 375 -16.48 16.97 4.66
CA THR A 375 -17.79 16.30 4.80
C THR A 375 -18.32 16.32 6.23
N GLU A 376 -17.46 16.24 7.24
CA GLU A 376 -17.86 16.42 8.64
C GLU A 376 -18.36 17.84 8.90
N ARG A 377 -17.62 18.85 8.43
CA ARG A 377 -18.05 20.26 8.53
C ARG A 377 -19.40 20.46 7.88
N LEU A 378 -19.59 19.96 6.67
CA LEU A 378 -20.86 20.03 5.93
C LEU A 378 -22.00 19.27 6.63
N HIS A 379 -21.71 18.17 7.33
CA HIS A 379 -22.72 17.42 8.08
C HIS A 379 -23.19 18.16 9.35
N ARG A 380 -22.31 18.94 9.98
CA ARG A 380 -22.65 19.77 11.15
C ARG A 380 -23.44 21.02 10.78
N LEU A 381 -23.37 21.45 9.51
CA LEU A 381 -24.12 22.58 8.99
C LEU A 381 -25.51 22.13 8.56
N ASP A 382 -26.53 22.81 9.07
CA ASP A 382 -27.89 22.67 8.55
C ASP A 382 -28.08 23.63 7.37
N PRO A 383 -28.22 23.14 6.12
CA PRO A 383 -28.37 23.99 4.95
C PRO A 383 -29.63 24.86 4.98
N ASP A 384 -30.65 24.49 5.75
CA ASP A 384 -31.89 25.27 5.87
C ASP A 384 -31.73 26.44 6.87
N THR A 385 -30.80 26.30 7.82
CA THR A 385 -30.58 27.28 8.89
C THR A 385 -29.37 28.19 8.61
N ASP A 386 -28.32 27.69 7.97
CA ASP A 386 -27.12 28.46 7.60
C ASP A 386 -26.63 28.15 6.17
N PRO A 387 -27.36 28.61 5.14
CA PRO A 387 -26.99 28.40 3.74
C PRO A 387 -25.67 29.10 3.38
N GLY A 388 -25.34 30.20 4.04
CA GLY A 388 -24.11 30.97 3.81
C GLY A 388 -22.87 30.20 4.21
N ALA A 389 -22.87 29.53 5.37
CA ALA A 389 -21.74 28.70 5.80
C ALA A 389 -21.53 27.47 4.92
N VAL A 390 -22.60 26.89 4.36
CA VAL A 390 -22.50 25.78 3.39
C VAL A 390 -21.83 26.25 2.10
N ILE A 391 -22.26 27.39 1.55
CA ILE A 391 -21.65 28.00 0.36
C ILE A 391 -20.17 28.30 0.63
N ALA A 392 -19.85 28.98 1.73
CA ALA A 392 -18.47 29.33 2.08
C ALA A 392 -17.58 28.09 2.27
N SER A 393 -18.10 27.01 2.86
CA SER A 393 -17.35 25.77 3.05
C SER A 393 -17.07 25.03 1.74
N VAL A 394 -18.03 25.05 0.80
CA VAL A 394 -17.85 24.45 -0.54
C VAL A 394 -16.90 25.30 -1.39
N ASP A 395 -17.07 26.62 -1.40
CA ASP A 395 -16.25 27.53 -2.18
C ASP A 395 -14.81 27.59 -1.65
N GLY A 396 -14.64 27.51 -0.33
CA GLY A 396 -13.32 27.43 0.32
C GLY A 396 -12.59 26.09 0.11
N TYR A 397 -13.23 25.09 -0.49
CA TYR A 397 -12.58 23.81 -0.82
C TYR A 397 -11.92 23.86 -2.22
N GLU A 398 -10.91 24.71 -2.35
CA GLU A 398 -10.23 25.02 -3.61
C GLU A 398 -9.59 23.78 -4.28
N GLN A 399 -9.16 22.78 -3.50
CA GLN A 399 -8.44 21.58 -3.96
C GLN A 399 -9.35 20.43 -4.40
N ALA A 400 -10.66 20.65 -4.52
CA ALA A 400 -11.65 19.59 -4.71
C ALA A 400 -11.28 18.58 -5.79
N SER A 401 -10.87 19.03 -6.95
CA SER A 401 -10.66 18.12 -8.08
C SER A 401 -9.41 17.28 -8.01
N VAL A 402 -8.33 17.83 -7.46
CA VAL A 402 -7.09 17.07 -7.21
C VAL A 402 -7.34 16.04 -6.12
N ASP A 403 -8.04 16.42 -5.06
CA ASP A 403 -8.34 15.51 -3.95
C ASP A 403 -9.29 14.38 -4.36
N LEU A 404 -10.32 14.66 -5.16
CA LEU A 404 -11.25 13.64 -5.69
C LEU A 404 -10.55 12.62 -6.63
N LEU A 405 -9.49 13.03 -7.32
CA LEU A 405 -8.66 12.16 -8.15
C LEU A 405 -7.68 11.35 -7.30
N ARG A 406 -6.97 12.00 -6.37
CA ARG A 406 -6.00 11.35 -5.46
C ARG A 406 -6.64 10.30 -4.56
N THR A 407 -7.90 10.49 -4.20
CA THR A 407 -8.65 9.56 -3.35
C THR A 407 -9.18 8.33 -4.08
N ALA A 408 -8.98 8.21 -5.40
CA ALA A 408 -9.57 7.14 -6.22
C ALA A 408 -9.23 5.71 -5.74
N GLU A 409 -8.10 5.52 -5.05
CA GLU A 409 -7.68 4.22 -4.53
C GLU A 409 -8.45 3.75 -3.28
N PHE A 410 -9.18 4.63 -2.57
CA PHE A 410 -9.79 4.32 -1.27
C PHE A 410 -11.23 3.78 -1.33
N GLY A 411 -11.68 3.33 -2.50
CA GLY A 411 -12.94 2.58 -2.68
C GLY A 411 -14.18 3.23 -2.03
N THR A 412 -14.88 2.46 -1.20
CA THR A 412 -16.17 2.82 -0.57
C THR A 412 -16.13 4.11 0.24
N VAL A 413 -15.08 4.29 1.03
CA VAL A 413 -14.90 5.47 1.90
C VAL A 413 -14.90 6.73 1.03
N ARG A 414 -14.10 6.69 -0.04
CA ARG A 414 -14.05 7.75 -1.04
C ARG A 414 -15.40 7.95 -1.72
N ASP A 415 -16.07 6.89 -2.15
CA ASP A 415 -17.35 7.03 -2.86
C ASP A 415 -18.42 7.73 -2.00
N ILE A 416 -18.49 7.40 -0.71
CA ILE A 416 -19.40 8.06 0.23
C ILE A 416 -19.03 9.54 0.41
N PHE A 417 -17.75 9.84 0.63
CA PHE A 417 -17.31 11.23 0.79
C PHE A 417 -17.53 12.08 -0.46
N VAL A 418 -17.23 11.53 -1.64
CA VAL A 418 -17.49 12.17 -2.94
C VAL A 418 -18.98 12.43 -3.09
N ALA A 419 -19.85 11.47 -2.78
CA ALA A 419 -21.29 11.65 -2.87
C ALA A 419 -21.81 12.76 -1.94
N ARG A 420 -21.30 12.84 -0.70
CA ARG A 420 -21.63 13.91 0.25
C ARG A 420 -21.18 15.27 -0.28
N TYR A 421 -19.95 15.40 -0.75
CA TYR A 421 -19.43 16.63 -1.34
C TYR A 421 -20.24 17.08 -2.56
N LEU A 422 -20.52 16.18 -3.50
CA LEU A 422 -21.32 16.48 -4.70
C LEU A 422 -22.74 16.93 -4.35
N THR A 423 -23.34 16.34 -3.31
CA THR A 423 -24.66 16.75 -2.80
C THR A 423 -24.62 18.15 -2.23
N ALA A 424 -23.60 18.47 -1.41
CA ALA A 424 -23.43 19.80 -0.85
C ALA A 424 -23.15 20.86 -1.93
N LYS A 425 -22.28 20.57 -2.90
CA LYS A 425 -21.99 21.46 -4.03
C LYS A 425 -23.25 21.73 -4.87
N ALA A 426 -24.08 20.71 -5.10
CA ALA A 426 -25.35 20.90 -5.80
C ALA A 426 -26.30 21.84 -5.05
N ARG A 427 -26.39 21.71 -3.72
CA ARG A 427 -27.21 22.59 -2.87
C ARG A 427 -26.69 24.03 -2.86
N ALA A 428 -25.38 24.22 -2.69
CA ALA A 428 -24.75 25.53 -2.72
C ALA A 428 -25.04 26.26 -4.06
N LEU A 429 -24.89 25.56 -5.19
CA LEU A 429 -25.22 26.11 -6.50
C LEU A 429 -26.71 26.45 -6.64
N ALA A 430 -27.62 25.59 -6.17
CA ALA A 430 -29.06 25.84 -6.24
C ALA A 430 -29.47 27.09 -5.43
N LEU A 431 -28.87 27.30 -4.26
CA LEU A 431 -29.12 28.47 -3.40
C LEU A 431 -28.61 29.77 -4.03
N GLN A 432 -27.45 29.74 -4.70
CA GLN A 432 -26.89 30.91 -5.40
C GLN A 432 -27.76 31.37 -6.58
N HIS A 433 -28.45 30.46 -7.27
CA HIS A 433 -29.30 30.79 -8.43
C HIS A 433 -30.71 31.28 -8.05
N GLY A 434 -31.13 31.17 -6.79
CA GLY A 434 -32.46 31.57 -6.32
C GLY A 434 -32.61 33.03 -5.88
N GLY A 435 -31.51 33.81 -5.84
CA GLY A 435 -31.42 35.06 -5.07
C GLY A 435 -31.45 36.40 -5.83
N THR A 436 -31.33 36.46 -7.16
CA THR A 436 -31.08 37.74 -7.86
C THR A 436 -31.98 37.94 -9.09
N ARG A 437 -32.75 39.03 -9.07
CA ARG A 437 -33.59 39.53 -10.18
C ARG A 437 -32.72 40.49 -11.02
N GLU A 438 -32.58 40.20 -12.32
CA GLU A 438 -31.76 40.96 -13.29
C GLU A 438 -32.19 42.42 -13.49
N PRO A 439 -31.28 43.26 -14.04
CA PRO A 439 -31.53 43.74 -15.40
C PRO A 439 -30.35 43.57 -16.38
N ASP A 440 -30.69 43.05 -17.57
CA ASP A 440 -30.15 43.34 -18.92
C ASP A 440 -28.63 43.39 -19.15
N ARG A 441 -28.06 42.35 -19.82
CA ARG A 441 -27.43 42.40 -21.18
C ARG A 441 -26.35 41.33 -21.51
N ALA A 442 -26.39 40.92 -22.78
CA ALA A 442 -25.34 40.64 -23.80
C ALA A 442 -24.56 39.29 -23.82
N PRO A 443 -24.29 38.74 -25.04
CA PRO A 443 -23.90 37.34 -25.24
C PRO A 443 -22.38 37.12 -25.15
N GLY A 444 -21.96 36.31 -24.17
CA GLY A 444 -20.56 35.89 -23.99
C GLY A 444 -20.38 35.00 -22.76
N GLY A 445 -20.97 33.80 -22.75
CA GLY A 445 -20.99 32.91 -21.58
C GLY A 445 -19.70 32.06 -21.37
N PRO A 446 -19.40 31.63 -20.13
CA PRO A 446 -18.28 30.76 -19.78
C PRO A 446 -18.55 29.28 -20.10
N LEU A 447 -17.48 28.54 -20.41
CA LEU A 447 -17.52 27.21 -21.03
C LEU A 447 -17.96 26.04 -20.12
N VAL A 448 -17.92 26.13 -18.79
CA VAL A 448 -18.33 25.01 -17.91
C VAL A 448 -18.85 25.47 -16.54
N ASN A 449 -20.13 25.22 -16.25
CA ASN A 449 -20.75 25.25 -14.91
C ASN A 449 -21.57 23.95 -14.74
N PRO A 450 -21.24 23.06 -13.78
CA PRO A 450 -21.97 21.80 -13.64
C PRO A 450 -23.38 22.04 -13.10
N ARG A 451 -24.41 21.59 -13.84
CA ARG A 451 -25.80 21.73 -13.41
C ARG A 451 -26.07 20.98 -12.09
N PRO A 452 -26.76 21.58 -11.09
CA PRO A 452 -27.06 20.93 -9.81
C PRO A 452 -27.67 19.52 -9.95
N ALA A 453 -28.64 19.35 -10.85
CA ALA A 453 -29.27 18.05 -11.11
C ALA A 453 -28.31 17.00 -11.68
N GLY A 454 -27.23 17.42 -12.35
CA GLY A 454 -26.16 16.52 -12.82
C GLY A 454 -25.27 16.03 -11.66
N LEU A 455 -25.02 16.91 -10.69
CA LEU A 455 -24.25 16.60 -9.47
C LEU A 455 -24.99 15.66 -8.53
N ILE A 456 -26.29 15.91 -8.30
CA ILE A 456 -27.15 14.99 -7.51
C ILE A 456 -27.19 13.61 -8.16
N ARG A 457 -27.39 13.53 -9.48
CA ARG A 457 -27.33 12.24 -10.21
C ARG A 457 -25.97 11.56 -10.11
N ALA A 458 -24.88 12.31 -10.01
CA ALA A 458 -23.55 11.75 -9.79
C ALA A 458 -23.37 11.24 -8.36
N ALA A 459 -23.83 11.99 -7.37
CA ALA A 459 -23.82 11.57 -5.97
C ALA A 459 -24.59 10.26 -5.75
N ILE A 460 -25.80 10.14 -6.33
CA ILE A 460 -26.59 8.89 -6.30
C ILE A 460 -25.78 7.73 -6.92
N ARG A 461 -25.09 7.95 -8.05
CA ARG A 461 -24.25 6.91 -8.67
C ARG A 461 -23.09 6.46 -7.78
N TYR A 462 -22.49 7.37 -7.03
CA TYR A 462 -21.43 7.04 -6.07
C TYR A 462 -21.97 6.23 -4.90
N TYR A 463 -23.12 6.62 -4.33
CA TYR A 463 -23.81 5.82 -3.32
C TYR A 463 -24.22 4.43 -3.84
N ASP A 464 -24.77 4.34 -5.06
CA ASP A 464 -25.11 3.07 -5.70
C ASP A 464 -23.88 2.20 -5.93
N HIS A 465 -22.75 2.79 -6.31
CA HIS A 465 -21.50 2.05 -6.49
C HIS A 465 -21.03 1.50 -5.14
N ALA A 466 -20.92 2.36 -4.12
CA ALA A 466 -20.59 1.98 -2.76
C ALA A 466 -21.54 0.89 -2.22
N ALA A 467 -22.83 0.96 -2.52
CA ALA A 467 -23.82 -0.05 -2.11
C ALA A 467 -23.74 -1.37 -2.89
N LYS A 468 -23.13 -1.40 -4.09
CA LYS A 468 -23.05 -2.58 -4.95
C LYS A 468 -21.74 -3.36 -4.79
N VAL A 469 -20.60 -2.67 -4.76
CA VAL A 469 -19.27 -3.31 -4.91
C VAL A 469 -18.57 -3.63 -3.59
N THR A 470 -19.12 -3.19 -2.47
CA THR A 470 -18.62 -3.42 -1.12
C THR A 470 -18.86 -4.85 -0.62
N SER A 471 -18.00 -5.28 0.30
CA SER A 471 -18.27 -6.43 1.16
C SER A 471 -19.60 -6.26 1.90
N THR A 472 -20.24 -7.38 2.23
CA THR A 472 -21.43 -7.39 3.10
C THR A 472 -21.08 -7.47 4.59
N ARG A 473 -19.78 -7.58 4.93
CA ARG A 473 -19.28 -7.90 6.27
C ARG A 473 -18.53 -6.71 6.88
N GLY A 474 -18.49 -6.70 8.22
CA GLY A 474 -17.77 -5.69 9.01
C GLY A 474 -18.15 -4.25 8.67
N ALA A 475 -17.18 -3.35 8.76
CA ALA A 475 -17.39 -1.93 8.51
C ALA A 475 -17.88 -1.64 7.09
N ASP A 476 -17.37 -2.36 6.08
CA ASP A 476 -17.81 -2.20 4.69
C ASP A 476 -19.29 -2.60 4.53
N GLY A 477 -19.77 -3.64 5.22
CA GLY A 477 -21.18 -4.03 5.24
C GLY A 477 -22.09 -2.96 5.85
N VAL A 478 -21.65 -2.32 6.94
CA VAL A 478 -22.37 -1.19 7.54
C VAL A 478 -22.41 0.00 6.58
N LEU A 479 -21.27 0.37 5.99
CA LEU A 479 -21.18 1.46 5.02
C LEU A 479 -21.98 1.18 3.74
N ARG A 480 -22.05 -0.08 3.29
CA ARG A 480 -22.89 -0.54 2.19
C ARG A 480 -24.36 -0.22 2.47
N ALA A 481 -24.85 -0.58 3.66
CA ALA A 481 -26.23 -0.33 4.06
C ALA A 481 -26.52 1.18 4.20
N GLN A 482 -25.58 1.95 4.76
CA GLN A 482 -25.69 3.40 4.86
C GLN A 482 -25.72 4.07 3.49
N ALA A 483 -24.83 3.67 2.56
CA ALA A 483 -24.79 4.17 1.20
C ALA A 483 -26.08 3.86 0.44
N ALA A 484 -26.62 2.65 0.58
CA ALA A 484 -27.90 2.27 -0.03
C ALA A 484 -29.06 3.16 0.45
N ARG A 485 -29.13 3.42 1.77
CA ARG A 485 -30.14 4.33 2.34
C ARG A 485 -29.95 5.76 1.86
N ALA A 486 -28.75 6.31 1.97
CA ALA A 486 -28.43 7.67 1.54
C ALA A 486 -28.69 7.88 0.04
N GLY A 487 -28.40 6.89 -0.81
CA GLY A 487 -28.72 6.91 -2.24
C GLY A 487 -30.22 6.94 -2.50
N ALA A 488 -31.00 6.12 -1.80
CA ALA A 488 -32.46 6.09 -1.90
C ALA A 488 -33.10 7.39 -1.39
N ASP A 489 -32.67 7.90 -0.23
CA ASP A 489 -33.15 9.15 0.35
C ASP A 489 -32.87 10.32 -0.59
N LEU A 490 -31.67 10.37 -1.18
CA LEU A 490 -31.30 11.41 -2.14
C LEU A 490 -32.10 11.31 -3.44
N ALA A 491 -32.36 10.09 -3.94
CA ALA A 491 -33.19 9.87 -5.12
C ALA A 491 -34.66 10.25 -4.93
N ASN A 492 -35.16 10.14 -3.69
CA ASN A 492 -36.52 10.49 -3.31
C ASN A 492 -36.66 11.97 -2.87
N SER A 493 -35.56 12.73 -2.84
CA SER A 493 -35.59 14.15 -2.44
C SER A 493 -36.08 15.06 -3.56
N ASP A 494 -36.80 16.13 -3.20
CA ASP A 494 -37.29 17.18 -4.13
C ASP A 494 -36.18 17.96 -4.84
N LEU A 495 -34.90 17.70 -4.52
CA LEU A 495 -33.73 18.26 -5.18
C LEU A 495 -33.61 17.84 -6.66
N LEU A 496 -34.39 16.85 -7.11
CA LEU A 496 -34.52 16.46 -8.52
C LEU A 496 -35.68 17.16 -9.24
N GLY A 497 -36.60 17.81 -8.52
CA GLY A 497 -37.87 18.32 -9.04
C GLY A 497 -38.22 19.72 -8.55
N GLY A 498 -37.65 20.76 -9.17
CA GLY A 498 -38.11 22.13 -8.95
C GLY A 498 -37.11 23.18 -9.42
N GLY A 499 -37.27 23.70 -10.64
CA GLY A 499 -36.53 24.87 -11.09
C GLY A 499 -36.39 24.97 -12.60
N ARG A 500 -37.09 25.94 -13.20
CA ARG A 500 -37.08 26.27 -14.63
C ARG A 500 -35.67 26.55 -15.14
N ILE A 501 -35.47 26.14 -16.40
CA ILE A 501 -34.31 26.48 -17.23
C ILE A 501 -34.31 28.00 -17.43
N ALA A 502 -33.30 28.68 -16.88
CA ALA A 502 -32.83 29.96 -17.36
C ALA A 502 -31.34 29.80 -17.63
N ASP A 503 -30.98 30.02 -18.89
CA ASP A 503 -29.61 30.19 -19.33
C ASP A 503 -29.16 31.59 -18.91
N GLU A 504 -27.86 31.71 -18.67
CA GLU A 504 -27.04 32.93 -18.56
C GLU A 504 -26.43 33.25 -17.19
N THR A 505 -25.20 33.71 -17.34
CA THR A 505 -24.10 33.71 -16.40
C THR A 505 -23.72 35.15 -16.07
N THR A 506 -23.42 35.43 -14.81
CA THR A 506 -22.82 36.69 -14.40
C THR A 506 -21.57 36.44 -13.54
N GLU A 507 -20.50 37.15 -13.86
CA GLU A 507 -19.24 37.18 -13.10
C GLU A 507 -19.37 38.11 -11.88
N SER A 508 -18.83 37.66 -10.75
CA SER A 508 -18.20 38.54 -9.77
C SER A 508 -16.70 38.38 -9.92
N GLY A 509 -15.99 39.52 -9.96
CA GLY A 509 -14.56 39.57 -10.19
C GLY A 509 -13.77 38.82 -9.12
N ASP A 510 -12.91 37.92 -9.57
CA ASP A 510 -11.71 37.43 -8.90
C ASP A 510 -10.72 37.00 -9.99
N GLY A 511 -9.42 37.11 -9.72
CA GLY A 511 -8.35 37.14 -10.72
C GLY A 511 -8.33 35.97 -11.72
N GLU A 512 -7.68 36.18 -12.87
CA GLU A 512 -7.54 35.20 -13.96
C GLU A 512 -7.11 33.80 -13.46
N PHE A 513 -6.30 33.74 -12.39
CA PHE A 513 -5.88 32.50 -11.74
C PHE A 513 -7.03 31.76 -11.01
N ASP A 514 -7.92 32.46 -10.31
CA ASP A 514 -9.08 31.86 -9.64
C ASP A 514 -10.08 31.28 -10.65
N ARG A 515 -10.21 31.95 -11.81
CA ARG A 515 -11.00 31.46 -12.93
C ARG A 515 -10.44 30.16 -13.51
N ILE A 516 -9.12 30.04 -13.63
CA ILE A 516 -8.45 28.83 -14.11
C ILE A 516 -8.64 27.67 -13.12
N VAL A 517 -8.42 27.92 -11.82
CA VAL A 517 -8.65 26.90 -10.76
C VAL A 517 -10.09 26.41 -10.76
N ARG A 518 -11.06 27.34 -10.85
CA ARG A 518 -12.50 27.02 -10.95
C ARG A 518 -12.81 26.18 -12.18
N THR A 519 -12.24 26.52 -13.34
CA THR A 519 -12.43 25.79 -14.60
C THR A 519 -11.83 24.37 -14.55
N ILE A 520 -10.62 24.22 -14.01
CA ILE A 520 -10.00 22.90 -13.77
C ILE A 520 -10.88 22.09 -12.82
N ASN A 521 -11.37 22.74 -11.75
CA ASN A 521 -12.22 22.09 -10.78
C ASN A 521 -13.50 21.57 -11.44
N ASP A 522 -14.20 22.39 -12.22
CA ASP A 522 -15.44 21.99 -12.87
C ASP A 522 -15.23 20.97 -14.00
N LEU A 523 -14.13 21.05 -14.75
CA LEU A 523 -13.79 20.07 -15.77
C LEU A 523 -13.51 18.70 -15.16
N VAL A 524 -12.70 18.63 -14.10
CA VAL A 524 -12.45 17.37 -13.39
C VAL A 524 -13.73 16.88 -12.71
N LEU A 525 -14.56 17.75 -12.17
CA LEU A 525 -15.83 17.35 -11.54
C LEU A 525 -16.82 16.79 -12.57
N ILE A 526 -16.84 17.32 -13.80
CA ILE A 526 -17.54 16.69 -14.94
C ILE A 526 -16.93 15.35 -15.32
N THR A 527 -15.61 15.27 -15.28
CA THR A 527 -14.84 14.08 -15.66
C THR A 527 -15.01 12.94 -14.65
N VAL A 528 -15.05 13.26 -13.35
CA VAL A 528 -15.29 12.36 -12.22
C VAL A 528 -16.77 11.99 -12.10
N SER A 529 -17.69 12.91 -12.43
CA SER A 529 -19.13 12.63 -12.41
C SER A 529 -19.61 11.73 -13.56
N ARG A 530 -18.85 11.61 -14.65
CA ARG A 530 -19.12 10.67 -15.75
C ARG A 530 -18.47 9.31 -15.44
N ARG A 531 -19.30 8.26 -15.43
CA ARG A 531 -18.99 6.87 -15.01
C ARG A 531 -17.60 6.35 -15.45
N ASN A 532 -16.85 5.77 -14.50
CA ASN A 532 -15.76 4.77 -14.65
C ASN A 532 -15.14 4.66 -16.06
N ARG A 533 -14.27 5.61 -16.43
CA ARG A 533 -13.42 5.44 -17.62
C ARG A 533 -11.92 5.52 -17.37
N PHE A 534 -11.48 6.08 -16.24
CA PHE A 534 -10.06 6.18 -15.97
C PHE A 534 -9.57 4.95 -15.21
N THR A 535 -8.72 4.17 -15.87
CA THR A 535 -7.80 3.22 -15.26
C THR A 535 -6.84 3.95 -14.32
N ASP A 536 -6.22 3.23 -13.37
CA ASP A 536 -5.23 3.83 -12.46
C ASP A 536 -4.10 4.55 -13.21
N ALA A 537 -3.74 4.06 -14.40
CA ALA A 537 -2.77 4.67 -15.29
C ALA A 537 -3.28 5.97 -15.96
N GLU A 538 -4.58 6.09 -16.20
CA GLU A 538 -5.17 7.34 -16.72
C GLU A 538 -5.42 8.35 -15.60
N VAL A 539 -5.84 7.91 -14.42
CA VAL A 539 -5.88 8.75 -13.21
C VAL A 539 -4.48 9.30 -12.94
N GLN A 540 -3.45 8.47 -13.04
CA GLN A 540 -2.07 8.92 -12.87
C GLN A 540 -1.68 9.95 -13.92
N ARG A 541 -1.96 9.71 -15.22
CA ARG A 541 -1.67 10.68 -16.27
C ARG A 541 -2.39 12.02 -16.07
N LEU A 542 -3.64 11.98 -15.60
CA LEU A 542 -4.38 13.19 -15.26
C LEU A 542 -3.76 13.91 -14.05
N LEU A 543 -3.34 13.19 -13.02
CA LEU A 543 -2.63 13.77 -11.87
C LEU A 543 -1.29 14.36 -12.29
N ASP A 544 -0.51 13.68 -13.13
CA ASP A 544 0.77 14.17 -13.65
C ASP A 544 0.62 15.47 -14.46
N MET A 545 -0.54 15.68 -15.10
CA MET A 545 -0.86 16.92 -15.81
C MET A 545 -1.36 18.02 -14.88
N VAL A 546 -2.26 17.68 -13.94
CA VAL A 546 -2.96 18.67 -13.11
C VAL A 546 -2.16 19.09 -11.88
N ASP A 547 -1.41 18.18 -11.24
CA ASP A 547 -0.65 18.47 -10.02
C ASP A 547 0.40 19.57 -10.20
N PRO A 548 1.23 19.59 -11.27
CA PRO A 548 2.20 20.66 -11.47
C PRO A 548 1.54 22.01 -11.75
N MET A 549 0.43 22.02 -12.50
CA MET A 549 -0.33 23.24 -12.77
C MET A 549 -0.94 23.79 -11.49
N TYR A 550 -1.57 22.92 -10.70
CA TYR A 550 -2.19 23.29 -9.43
C TYR A 550 -1.13 23.78 -8.43
N TYR A 551 0.00 23.06 -8.32
CA TYR A 551 1.13 23.47 -7.49
C TYR A 551 1.70 24.82 -7.94
N TYR A 552 1.93 25.03 -9.25
CA TYR A 552 2.42 26.31 -9.76
C TYR A 552 1.47 27.47 -9.44
N ILE A 553 0.16 27.30 -9.70
CA ILE A 553 -0.85 28.33 -9.45
C ILE A 553 -1.00 28.66 -7.96
N THR A 554 -0.92 27.66 -7.09
CA THR A 554 -1.09 27.85 -5.64
C THR A 554 0.20 28.25 -4.91
N SER A 555 1.36 27.78 -5.36
CA SER A 555 2.68 28.15 -4.82
C SER A 555 3.15 29.53 -5.29
N GLY A 556 2.68 30.00 -6.45
CA GLY A 556 2.93 31.36 -6.95
C GLY A 556 2.15 32.46 -6.23
N ARG A 557 1.30 32.10 -5.25
CA ARG A 557 0.60 33.02 -4.34
C ARG A 557 1.39 33.37 -3.06
N ASN A 558 2.57 32.78 -2.85
CA ASN A 558 3.45 33.07 -1.71
C ASN A 558 4.61 33.99 -2.10
#